data_AF-A0A2U3D7D9-F1
#
_entry.id   AF-A0A2U3D7D9-F1
#
_cell.length_a   1.000
_cell.length_b   1.000
_cell.length_c   1.000
_cell.angle_alpha   90.00
_cell.angle_beta   90.00
_cell.angle_gamma   90.00
#
_symmetry.space_group_name_H-M   'P 1'
#
loop_
_entity.id
_entity.type
_entity.pdbx_description
1 polymer ?
#
loop_
_entity_poly.entity_id
_entity_poly.type
_entity_poly.pdbx_seq_one_letter_code
_entity_poly.pdbx_strand_id
1 'polypeptide(L)'
;MGRHNRLLIPEARTAMAELKKEVVREVSSVQSIEKRHEVEVDQPMTTHDAGKLGGAIGGEMMKRLIELAQQELTGTITSSDK
;
A
#
# COMPACT_ATOMS: atom_id res chain seq x y z
N MET A 1 3.15 13.27 21.44
CA MET A 1 2.42 12.40 20.49
C MET A 1 3.41 11.38 19.94
N GLY A 2 3.22 10.12 20.29
CA GLY A 2 4.26 9.10 20.09
C GLY A 2 4.47 8.74 18.62
N ARG A 3 5.69 8.31 18.34
CA ARG A 3 6.29 8.09 17.02
C ARG A 3 5.78 6.78 16.40
N HIS A 4 4.47 6.54 16.45
CA HIS A 4 3.83 5.24 16.20
C HIS A 4 3.69 4.88 14.71
N ASN A 5 4.01 5.79 13.80
CA ASN A 5 4.00 5.52 12.35
C ASN A 5 5.35 4.94 11.89
N ARG A 6 5.73 3.80 12.47
CA ARG A 6 6.92 3.04 12.05
C ARG A 6 6.51 1.74 11.39
N LEU A 7 7.18 1.41 10.29
CA LEU A 7 7.08 0.10 9.67
C LEU A 7 7.58 -0.96 10.64
N LEU A 8 6.96 -2.14 10.61
CA LEU A 8 7.39 -3.30 11.40
C LEU A 8 8.84 -3.69 11.07
N ILE A 9 9.21 -3.56 9.79
CA ILE A 9 10.55 -3.80 9.26
C ILE A 9 11.08 -2.46 8.72
N PRO A 10 11.99 -1.78 9.44
CA PRO A 10 12.52 -0.49 9.01
C PRO A 10 13.23 -0.50 7.65
N GLU A 11 13.89 -1.61 7.33
CA GLU A 11 14.67 -1.84 6.10
C GLU A 11 13.78 -1.90 4.86
N ALA A 12 12.52 -2.31 5.01
CA ALA A 12 11.54 -2.40 3.93
C ALA A 12 11.00 -1.03 3.48
N ARG A 13 11.50 0.09 4.04
CA ARG A 13 10.99 1.44 3.74
C ARG A 13 10.97 1.76 2.25
N THR A 14 12.02 1.43 1.52
CA THR A 14 12.11 1.69 0.07
C THR A 14 11.09 0.86 -0.70
N ALA A 15 11.04 -0.45 -0.44
CA ALA A 15 10.08 -1.36 -1.08
C ALA A 15 8.62 -0.96 -0.79
N MET A 16 8.32 -0.56 0.46
CA MET A 16 6.99 -0.07 0.84
C MET A 16 6.63 1.24 0.13
N ALA A 17 7.60 2.12 -0.09
CA ALA A 17 7.37 3.36 -0.83
C ALA A 17 7.09 3.10 -2.31
N GLU A 18 7.77 2.13 -2.91
CA GLU A 18 7.52 1.69 -4.29
C GLU A 18 6.13 1.05 -4.43
N LEU A 19 5.80 0.10 -3.55
CA LEU A 19 4.48 -0.52 -3.51
C LEU A 19 3.37 0.53 -3.35
N LYS A 20 3.57 1.52 -2.47
CA LYS A 20 2.62 2.64 -2.32
C LYS A 20 2.44 3.40 -3.64
N LYS A 21 3.51 3.70 -4.38
CA LYS A 21 3.41 4.41 -5.68
C LYS A 21 2.60 3.60 -6.70
N GLU A 22 2.81 2.28 -6.74
CA GLU A 22 2.07 1.39 -7.63
C GLU A 22 0.58 1.34 -7.26
N VAL A 23 0.27 1.10 -5.99
CA VAL A 23 -1.11 1.06 -5.49
C VAL A 23 -1.82 2.40 -5.68
N VAL A 24 -1.13 3.52 -5.45
CA VAL A 24 -1.70 4.85 -5.71
C VAL A 24 -2.08 5.00 -7.18
N ARG A 25 -1.19 4.62 -8.11
CA ARG A 25 -1.49 4.68 -9.55
C ARG A 25 -2.72 3.85 -9.90
N GLU A 26 -2.82 2.64 -9.37
CA GLU A 26 -3.95 1.75 -9.64
C GLU A 26 -5.25 2.27 -9.04
N VAL A 27 -5.26 2.60 -7.75
CA VAL A 27 -6.46 3.11 -7.06
C VAL A 27 -6.92 4.44 -7.67
N SER A 28 -5.98 5.31 -8.07
CA SER A 28 -6.29 6.57 -8.78
C SER A 28 -6.81 6.37 -10.20
N SER A 29 -6.55 5.20 -10.80
CA SER A 29 -7.07 4.85 -12.13
C SER A 29 -8.46 4.21 -12.06
N VAL A 30 -8.75 3.46 -10.99
CA VAL A 30 -10.03 2.76 -10.79
C VAL A 30 -11.09 3.68 -10.20
N GLN A 31 -10.70 4.51 -9.24
CA GLN A 31 -11.54 5.62 -8.81
C GLN A 31 -11.30 6.72 -9.81
N SER A 32 -12.28 7.03 -10.68
CA SER A 32 -12.31 8.21 -11.55
C SER A 32 -12.24 9.50 -10.72
N ILE A 33 -11.14 9.71 -10.01
CA ILE A 33 -10.84 10.95 -9.30
C ILE A 33 -10.44 11.89 -10.43
N GLU A 34 -11.40 12.68 -10.89
CA GLU A 34 -11.31 13.62 -12.02
C GLU A 34 -10.17 14.64 -11.95
N LYS A 35 -9.30 14.58 -10.93
CA LYS A 35 -8.13 15.43 -10.84
C LYS A 35 -6.89 14.64 -11.22
N ARG A 36 -6.65 14.67 -12.53
CA ARG A 36 -5.31 14.78 -13.12
C ARG A 36 -4.49 15.77 -12.28
N HIS A 37 -3.77 15.28 -11.29
CA HIS A 37 -2.48 15.79 -10.87
C HIS A 37 -1.92 14.67 -10.01
N GLU A 38 -0.76 14.18 -10.42
CA GLU A 38 0.27 13.61 -9.56
C GLU A 38 -0.16 13.64 -8.09
N VAL A 39 -0.64 12.50 -7.57
CA VAL A 39 -1.15 12.37 -6.20
C VAL A 39 0.03 12.49 -5.25
N GLU A 40 0.54 13.70 -5.14
CA GLU A 40 1.31 14.16 -4.02
C GLU A 40 0.32 14.21 -2.86
N VAL A 41 0.54 13.34 -1.87
CA VAL A 41 -0.34 13.12 -0.72
C VAL A 41 -0.48 14.40 0.14
N ASP A 42 0.20 15.49 -0.22
CA ASP A 42 0.25 16.79 0.46
C ASP A 42 -0.66 17.88 -0.15
N GLN A 43 -1.51 17.57 -1.14
CA GLN A 43 -2.51 18.56 -1.56
C GLN A 43 -3.54 18.82 -0.44
N PRO A 44 -4.01 20.06 -0.25
CA PRO A 44 -5.01 20.38 0.75
C PRO A 44 -6.33 19.68 0.41
N MET A 45 -6.57 18.57 1.09
CA MET A 45 -7.78 17.77 1.00
C MET A 45 -8.50 17.80 2.35
N THR A 46 -9.81 17.59 2.34
CA THR A 46 -10.54 17.48 3.60
C THR A 46 -10.05 16.25 4.35
N THR A 47 -10.07 16.29 5.69
CA THR A 47 -9.69 15.14 6.52
C THR A 47 -10.48 13.88 6.16
N HIS A 48 -11.74 14.06 5.76
CA HIS A 48 -12.61 12.97 5.31
C HIS A 48 -12.09 12.34 4.01
N ASP A 49 -11.75 13.15 3.01
CA ASP A 49 -11.27 12.66 1.71
C ASP A 49 -9.88 12.05 1.84
N ALA A 50 -9.01 12.63 2.67
CA ALA A 50 -7.71 12.07 3.03
C ALA A 50 -7.85 10.68 3.68
N GLY A 51 -8.81 10.54 4.61
CA GLY A 51 -9.08 9.26 5.28
C GLY A 51 -9.61 8.20 4.32
N LYS A 52 -10.53 8.57 3.42
CA LYS A 52 -11.09 7.66 2.41
C LYS A 52 -10.03 7.19 1.41
N LEU A 53 -9.24 8.12 0.87
CA LEU A 53 -8.17 7.81 -0.08
C LEU A 53 -7.04 7.02 0.60
N GLY A 54 -6.59 7.45 1.77
CA GLY A 54 -5.56 6.77 2.56
C GLY A 54 -5.98 5.38 3.01
N GLY A 55 -7.25 5.19 3.37
CA GLY A 55 -7.82 3.88 3.72
C GLY A 55 -7.86 2.93 2.51
N ALA A 56 -8.26 3.40 1.33
CA ALA A 56 -8.27 2.60 0.12
C ALA A 56 -6.85 2.15 -0.27
N ILE A 57 -5.89 3.08 -0.27
CA ILE A 57 -4.48 2.77 -0.56
C ILE A 57 -3.91 1.79 0.48
N GLY A 58 -4.10 2.07 1.77
CA GLY A 58 -3.56 1.24 2.84
C GLY A 58 -4.15 -0.18 2.87
N GLY A 59 -5.45 -0.31 2.60
CA GLY A 59 -6.12 -1.61 2.50
C GLY A 59 -5.60 -2.45 1.34
N GLU A 60 -5.43 -1.85 0.16
CA GLU A 60 -4.89 -2.55 -1.01
C GLU A 60 -3.42 -2.95 -0.82
N MET A 61 -2.59 -2.09 -0.21
CA MET A 61 -1.22 -2.46 0.18
C MET A 61 -1.18 -3.67 1.12
N MET A 62 -2.03 -3.68 2.15
CA MET A 62 -2.10 -4.80 3.12
C MET A 62 -2.53 -6.10 2.44
N LYS A 63 -3.54 -6.04 1.57
CA LYS A 63 -4.04 -7.19 0.82
C LYS A 63 -2.92 -7.85 0.01
N ARG A 64 -2.16 -7.08 -0.77
CA ARG A 64 -1.03 -7.59 -1.57
C ARG A 64 0.08 -8.20 -0.72
N LEU A 65 0.39 -7.57 0.41
CA LEU A 65 1.39 -8.12 1.34
C LEU A 65 0.97 -9.50 1.87
N ILE A 66 -0.31 -9.67 2.20
CA ILE A 66 -0.86 -10.96 2.65
C ILE A 66 -0.81 -11.98 1.51
N GLU A 67 -1.19 -11.59 0.29
CA GLU A 67 -1.14 -12.47 -0.89
C GLU A 67 0.29 -12.95 -1.19
N LEU A 68 1.27 -12.05 -1.17
CA LEU A 68 2.68 -12.39 -1.35
C LEU A 68 3.16 -13.35 -0.25
N ALA A 69 2.83 -13.07 1.01
CA ALA A 69 3.18 -13.96 2.11
C ALA A 69 2.53 -15.35 1.98
N GLN A 70 1.27 -15.42 1.55
CA GLN A 70 0.57 -16.68 1.30
C GLN A 70 1.20 -17.46 0.14
N GLN A 71 1.62 -16.78 -0.92
CA GLN A 71 2.33 -17.39 -2.06
C GLN A 71 3.68 -17.95 -1.63
N GLU A 72 4.46 -17.20 -0.84
CA GLU A 72 5.73 -17.66 -0.29
C GLU A 72 5.53 -18.88 0.62
N LEU A 73 4.57 -18.82 1.55
CA LEU A 73 4.27 -19.94 2.45
C LEU A 73 3.83 -21.20 1.68
N THR A 74 2.97 -21.04 0.68
CA THR A 74 2.48 -22.15 -0.15
C THR A 74 3.60 -22.74 -1.01
N GLY A 75 4.44 -21.90 -1.63
CA GLY A 75 5.59 -22.34 -2.43
C GLY A 75 6.69 -23.01 -1.60
N THR A 76 6.83 -22.61 -0.32
CA THR A 76 7.78 -23.21 0.62
C THR A 76 7.32 -24.61 1.07
N ILE A 77 6.00 -24.81 1.25
CA ILE A 77 5.43 -26.12 1.59
C ILE A 77 5.61 -27.11 0.44
N THR A 78 5.47 -26.69 -0.82
CA THR A 78 5.60 -27.60 -1.98
C THR A 78 7.04 -27.93 -2.36
N SER A 79 8.03 -27.09 -2.01
CA SER A 79 9.44 -27.32 -2.32
C SER A 79 10.20 -28.14 -1.27
N SER A 80 9.62 -28.39 -0.09
CA SER A 80 10.26 -29.19 0.97
C SER A 80 10.01 -30.71 0.84
N ASP A 81 9.21 -31.14 -0.15
CA ASP A 81 8.84 -32.54 -0.38
C ASP A 81 9.59 -33.20 -1.55
N LYS A 82 10.74 -32.64 -1.97
CA LYS A 82 11.53 -33.18 -3.09
C LYS A 82 13.03 -33.30 -2.79
#